data_AF-A0AAJ1WX44-F1
#
_entry.id   AF-A0AAJ1WX44-F1
#
_cell.length_a   1.000
_cell.length_b   1.000
_cell.length_c   1.000
_cell.angle_alpha   90.00
_cell.angle_beta   90.00
_cell.angle_gamma   90.00
#
_symmetry.space_group_name_H-M   'P 1'
#
loop_
_entity.id
_entity.type
_entity.pdbx_description
1 polymer ?
#
loop_
_entity_poly.entity_id
_entity_poly.type
_entity_poly.pdbx_seq_one_letter_code
_entity_poly.pdbx_strand_id
1 'polypeptide(L)'
;MARIALYTFGILKGAYQSEALTEFAGMARMIFPTLGGADGFIAQAGDARPDLLGRAGHGEDFGAWGVYVAPRFFDARWQASGASMVQTLSLWRDCEAARRFAYNGLHRDALKRRSAWFQPPQWPGYVLWWVPEDVVPLGRTASDVWKSWPMRDRRHPVSASRDATMNPVAPSSRSRPRTDGGSPGWYPATST
;
A
#
# COMPACT_ATOMS: atom_id res chain seq x y z
N MET A 1 24.60 -0.88 1.77
CA MET A 1 23.92 -1.80 2.72
C MET A 1 22.50 -2.07 2.25
N ALA A 2 21.95 -3.26 2.49
CA ALA A 2 20.56 -3.55 2.12
C ALA A 2 19.58 -2.70 2.94
N ARG A 3 18.52 -2.22 2.30
CA ARG A 3 17.45 -1.39 2.87
C ARG A 3 16.18 -2.22 3.02
N ILE A 4 15.21 -1.74 3.78
CA ILE A 4 13.90 -2.38 3.91
C ILE A 4 12.85 -1.55 3.18
N ALA A 5 12.07 -2.20 2.31
CA ALA A 5 10.80 -1.66 1.86
C ALA A 5 9.69 -2.08 2.83
N LEU A 6 8.86 -1.12 3.22
CA LEU A 6 7.63 -1.32 3.97
C LEU A 6 6.45 -0.95 3.06
N TYR A 7 5.59 -1.92 2.82
CA TYR A 7 4.32 -1.74 2.14
C TYR A 7 3.16 -1.98 3.09
N THR A 8 2.19 -1.08 3.13
CA THR A 8 0.98 -1.19 3.95
C THR A 8 -0.25 -1.12 3.08
N PHE A 9 -1.31 -1.85 3.43
CA PHE A 9 -2.59 -1.77 2.73
C PHE A 9 -3.76 -1.93 3.68
N GLY A 10 -4.79 -1.13 3.44
CA GLY A 10 -6.07 -1.27 4.13
C GLY A 10 -7.23 -0.92 3.22
N ILE A 11 -8.37 -1.56 3.52
CA ILE A 11 -9.66 -1.24 2.90
C ILE A 11 -10.42 -0.38 3.89
N LEU A 12 -10.88 0.78 3.45
CA LEU A 12 -11.68 1.70 4.23
C LEU A 12 -13.15 1.27 4.20
N LYS A 13 -13.91 1.63 5.23
CA LYS A 13 -15.33 1.31 5.35
C LYS A 13 -16.23 2.07 4.37
N GLY A 14 -15.71 3.06 3.66
CA GLY A 14 -16.41 3.85 2.65
C GLY A 14 -15.45 4.64 1.79
N ALA A 15 -15.99 5.64 1.07
CA ALA A 15 -15.21 6.52 0.21
C ALA A 15 -14.30 7.42 1.04
N TYR A 16 -13.03 7.57 0.65
CA TYR A 16 -12.00 8.34 1.38
C TYR A 16 -12.46 9.76 1.73
N GLN A 17 -13.23 10.42 0.85
CA GLN A 17 -13.72 11.79 1.02
C GLN A 17 -15.04 11.90 1.79
N SER A 18 -15.59 10.79 2.29
CA SER A 18 -16.83 10.80 3.07
C SER A 18 -16.63 11.46 4.44
N GLU A 19 -17.71 12.03 4.98
CA GLU A 19 -17.74 12.60 6.34
C GLU A 19 -17.29 11.58 7.40
N ALA A 20 -17.70 10.31 7.23
CA ALA A 20 -17.32 9.21 8.12
C ALA A 20 -15.80 8.95 8.17
N LEU A 21 -15.02 9.42 7.19
CA LEU A 21 -13.57 9.26 7.10
C LEU A 21 -12.79 10.57 7.23
N THR A 22 -13.45 11.68 7.57
CA THR A 22 -12.79 12.97 7.82
C THR A 22 -11.72 12.86 8.90
N GLU A 23 -11.99 12.10 9.96
CA GLU A 23 -11.03 11.91 11.05
C GLU A 23 -9.76 11.17 10.59
N PHE A 24 -9.93 10.10 9.80
CA PHE A 24 -8.83 9.36 9.21
C PHE A 24 -7.99 10.24 8.28
N ALA A 25 -8.65 11.00 7.40
CA ALA A 25 -7.98 11.93 6.50
C ALA A 25 -7.19 13.01 7.27
N GLY A 26 -7.75 13.51 8.38
CA GLY A 26 -7.07 14.42 9.30
C GLY A 26 -5.81 13.81 9.93
N MET A 27 -5.89 12.58 10.44
CA MET A 27 -4.73 11.88 10.98
C MET A 27 -3.66 11.61 9.94
N ALA A 28 -4.04 11.16 8.74
CA ALA A 28 -3.11 10.95 7.63
C ALA A 28 -2.33 12.23 7.30
N ARG A 29 -3.01 13.38 7.24
CA ARG A 29 -2.41 14.69 6.98
C ARG A 29 -1.44 15.14 8.09
N MET A 30 -1.59 14.67 9.32
CA MET A 30 -0.65 14.94 10.40
C MET A 30 0.53 13.98 10.42
N ILE A 31 0.32 12.70 10.07
CA ILE A 31 1.35 11.66 10.15
C ILE A 31 2.34 11.77 8.98
N PHE A 32 1.86 11.81 7.73
CA PHE A 32 2.74 11.69 6.57
C PHE A 32 3.80 12.79 6.44
N PRO A 33 3.55 14.06 6.80
CA PRO A 33 4.60 15.09 6.80
C PRO A 33 5.76 14.80 7.77
N THR A 34 5.55 13.96 8.79
CA THR A 34 6.60 13.63 9.77
C THR A 34 7.60 12.58 9.24
N LEU A 35 7.30 11.91 8.12
CA LEU A 35 8.16 10.85 7.57
C LEU A 35 9.57 11.34 7.26
N GLY A 36 9.70 12.50 6.62
CA GLY A 36 11.00 13.05 6.21
C GLY A 36 11.95 13.32 7.38
N GLY A 37 11.43 13.46 8.60
CA GLY A 37 12.21 13.64 9.83
C GLY A 37 12.38 12.37 10.67
N ALA A 38 11.80 11.24 10.26
CA ALA A 38 11.88 10.00 11.01
C ALA A 38 13.28 9.36 10.88
N ASP A 39 13.87 8.94 11.99
CA ASP A 39 15.17 8.25 11.97
C ASP A 39 15.12 7.03 11.06
N GLY A 40 16.07 6.94 10.13
CA GLY A 40 16.20 5.85 9.19
C GLY A 40 15.18 5.84 8.05
N PHE A 41 14.32 6.86 7.92
CA PHE A 41 13.53 7.05 6.70
C PHE A 41 14.43 7.42 5.51
N ILE A 42 14.14 6.87 4.34
CA ILE A 42 14.91 7.12 3.12
C ILE A 42 14.07 7.82 2.07
N ALA A 43 12.92 7.24 1.71
CA ALA A 43 12.01 7.79 0.72
C ALA A 43 10.64 7.11 0.77
N GLN A 44 9.62 7.73 0.19
CA GLN A 44 8.34 7.06 -0.09
C GLN A 44 7.84 7.38 -1.49
N ALA A 45 7.03 6.48 -2.03
CA ALA A 45 6.39 6.66 -3.32
C ALA A 45 5.44 7.87 -3.37
N GLY A 46 4.81 8.23 -2.25
CA GLY A 46 3.94 9.42 -2.17
C GLY A 46 4.65 10.73 -2.54
N ASP A 47 5.96 10.83 -2.30
CA ASP A 47 6.75 12.03 -2.61
C ASP A 47 6.93 12.22 -4.12
N ALA A 48 6.78 11.16 -4.92
CA ALA A 48 6.87 11.23 -6.38
C ALA A 48 5.60 11.81 -7.03
N ARG A 49 4.46 11.76 -6.34
CA ARG A 49 3.16 12.24 -6.81
C ARG A 49 2.40 12.98 -5.69
N PRO A 50 2.92 14.12 -5.20
CA PRO A 50 2.25 14.88 -4.14
C PRO A 50 0.88 15.41 -4.58
N ASP A 51 0.66 15.57 -5.89
CA ASP A 51 -0.61 15.92 -6.51
C ASP A 51 -1.73 14.88 -6.26
N LEU A 52 -1.35 13.64 -5.94
CA LEU A 52 -2.27 12.52 -5.73
C LEU A 52 -2.50 12.14 -4.28
N LEU A 53 -1.99 12.92 -3.32
CA LEU A 53 -2.19 12.66 -1.89
C LEU A 53 -3.69 12.59 -1.56
N GLY A 54 -4.15 11.43 -1.09
CA GLY A 54 -5.56 11.17 -0.77
C GLY A 54 -6.49 11.08 -1.99
N ARG A 55 -5.94 11.06 -3.21
CA ARG A 55 -6.67 11.01 -4.48
C ARG A 55 -6.19 9.88 -5.41
N ALA A 56 -5.06 9.26 -5.09
CA ALA A 56 -4.50 8.18 -5.89
C ALA A 56 -5.49 7.03 -6.08
N GLY A 57 -5.75 6.69 -7.34
CA GLY A 57 -6.63 5.60 -7.73
C GLY A 57 -5.94 4.25 -7.79
N HIS A 58 -6.72 3.22 -8.11
CA HIS A 58 -6.19 1.91 -8.47
C HIS A 58 -5.49 1.96 -9.84
N GLY A 59 -4.29 1.39 -9.94
CA GLY A 59 -3.53 1.38 -11.20
C GLY A 59 -2.79 2.69 -11.50
N GLU A 60 -2.72 3.59 -10.53
CA GLU A 60 -2.01 4.85 -10.66
C GLU A 60 -0.49 4.64 -10.74
N ASP A 61 0.18 5.47 -11.56
CA ASP A 61 1.62 5.43 -11.75
C ASP A 61 2.35 6.45 -10.86
N PHE A 62 3.26 5.95 -10.02
CA PHE A 62 4.11 6.72 -9.12
C PHE A 62 5.53 6.91 -9.67
N GLY A 63 5.69 6.81 -10.99
CA GLY A 63 6.95 7.05 -11.69
C GLY A 63 7.97 5.97 -11.40
N ALA A 64 9.08 6.34 -10.75
CA ALA A 64 10.16 5.39 -10.43
C ALA A 64 9.71 4.25 -9.49
N TRP A 65 8.63 4.45 -8.73
CA TRP A 65 8.01 3.45 -7.84
C TRP A 65 7.01 2.53 -8.57
N GLY A 66 6.78 2.82 -9.85
CA GLY A 66 5.90 2.09 -10.75
C GLY A 66 4.42 2.20 -10.42
N VAL A 67 3.65 1.36 -11.09
CA VAL A 67 2.20 1.29 -10.93
C VAL A 67 1.83 0.61 -9.62
N TYR A 68 0.95 1.25 -8.89
CA TYR A 68 0.32 0.69 -7.71
C TYR A 68 -0.76 -0.33 -8.09
N VAL A 69 -0.51 -1.57 -7.71
CA VAL A 69 -1.42 -2.70 -7.96
C VAL A 69 -2.07 -3.08 -6.65
N ALA A 70 -3.40 -3.07 -6.58
CA ALA A 70 -4.06 -3.55 -5.38
C ALA A 70 -3.77 -5.05 -5.18
N PRO A 71 -3.77 -5.52 -3.94
CA PRO A 71 -3.66 -6.95 -3.65
C PRO A 71 -4.88 -7.68 -4.23
N ARG A 72 -4.70 -8.94 -4.62
CA ARG A 72 -5.75 -9.76 -5.26
C ARG A 72 -7.08 -9.87 -4.51
N PHE A 73 -7.08 -9.61 -3.19
CA PHE A 73 -8.27 -9.65 -2.35
C PHE A 73 -9.10 -8.36 -2.40
N PHE A 74 -8.56 -7.28 -2.94
CA PHE A 74 -9.32 -6.08 -3.28
C PHE A 74 -9.94 -6.27 -4.68
N ASP A 75 -11.03 -7.04 -4.72
CA ASP A 75 -11.74 -7.39 -5.95
C ASP A 75 -12.88 -6.40 -6.31
N ALA A 76 -13.58 -6.69 -7.40
CA ALA A 76 -14.69 -5.88 -7.91
C ALA A 76 -15.83 -5.67 -6.89
N ARG A 77 -15.98 -6.53 -5.88
CA ARG A 77 -17.02 -6.39 -4.85
C ARG A 77 -16.70 -5.24 -3.91
N TRP A 78 -15.43 -5.06 -3.56
CA TRP A 78 -15.00 -3.90 -2.77
C TRP A 78 -15.20 -2.61 -3.56
N GLN A 79 -14.86 -2.62 -4.85
CA GLN A 79 -15.07 -1.48 -5.74
C GLN A 79 -16.56 -1.11 -5.83
N ALA A 80 -17.43 -2.11 -6.02
CA ALA A 80 -18.88 -1.91 -6.09
C ALA A 80 -19.49 -1.43 -4.76
N SER A 81 -18.89 -1.77 -3.61
CA SER A 81 -19.36 -1.31 -2.29
C SER A 81 -19.12 0.17 -2.01
N GLY A 82 -18.35 0.87 -2.86
CA GLY A 82 -17.90 2.24 -2.60
C GLY A 82 -16.77 2.35 -1.57
N ALA A 83 -16.18 1.22 -1.16
CA ALA A 83 -15.02 1.20 -0.29
C ALA A 83 -13.77 1.73 -1.02
N SER A 84 -13.07 2.67 -0.39
CA SER A 84 -11.74 3.07 -0.85
C SER A 84 -10.66 2.15 -0.30
N MET A 85 -9.53 2.06 -1.01
CA MET A 85 -8.31 1.46 -0.49
C MET A 85 -7.30 2.54 -0.14
N VAL A 86 -6.40 2.24 0.79
CA VAL A 86 -5.22 3.05 1.06
C VAL A 86 -3.99 2.15 1.09
N GLN A 87 -2.91 2.66 0.52
CA GLN A 87 -1.65 1.95 0.48
C GLN A 87 -0.48 2.92 0.60
N THR A 88 0.61 2.46 1.18
CA THR A 88 1.87 3.21 1.26
C THR A 88 3.02 2.29 0.90
N LEU A 89 4.02 2.84 0.22
CA LEU A 89 5.29 2.17 -0.06
C LEU A 89 6.42 3.11 0.34
N SER A 90 7.25 2.66 1.28
CA SER A 90 8.33 3.45 1.87
C SER A 90 9.61 2.64 2.01
N LEU A 91 10.76 3.31 1.94
CA LEU A 91 12.09 2.75 2.14
C LEU A 91 12.69 3.23 3.46
N TRP A 92 13.32 2.29 4.15
CA TRP A 92 13.91 2.46 5.46
C TRP A 92 15.31 1.86 5.51
N ARG A 93 16.17 2.41 6.36
CA ARG A 93 17.52 1.91 6.63
C ARG A 93 17.49 0.47 7.13
N ASP A 94 16.57 0.16 8.04
CA ASP A 94 16.45 -1.14 8.69
C ASP A 94 15.02 -1.38 9.24
N CYS A 95 14.72 -2.62 9.64
CA CYS A 95 13.41 -3.00 10.18
C CYS A 95 13.03 -2.24 11.47
N GLU A 96 14.01 -1.90 12.30
CA GLU A 96 13.80 -1.25 13.59
C GLU A 96 13.36 0.21 13.38
N ALA A 97 13.97 0.93 12.43
CA ALA A 97 13.55 2.25 12.00
C ALA A 97 12.10 2.26 11.48
N ALA A 98 11.77 1.33 10.57
CA ALA A 98 10.40 1.18 10.04
C ALA A 98 9.38 0.89 11.15
N ARG A 99 9.71 -0.02 12.07
CA ARG A 99 8.88 -0.39 13.22
C ARG A 99 8.65 0.81 14.15
N ARG A 100 9.69 1.58 14.45
CA ARG A 100 9.59 2.76 15.32
C ARG A 100 8.63 3.79 14.75
N PHE A 101 8.68 4.06 13.45
CA PHE A 101 7.72 4.97 12.82
C PHE A 101 6.29 4.41 12.85
N ALA A 102 6.11 3.13 12.52
CA ALA A 102 4.78 2.52 12.44
C ALA A 102 4.06 2.44 13.80
N TYR A 103 4.80 2.20 14.89
CA TYR A 103 4.21 1.85 16.19
C TYR A 103 4.39 2.88 17.30
N ASN A 104 4.93 4.07 17.01
CA ASN A 104 5.08 5.16 17.99
C ASN A 104 4.38 6.45 17.55
N GLY A 105 4.33 7.43 18.44
CA GLY A 105 3.80 8.77 18.18
C GLY A 105 2.36 8.78 17.64
N LEU A 106 2.08 9.73 16.75
CA LEU A 106 0.76 9.90 16.13
C LEU A 106 0.30 8.66 15.35
N HIS A 107 1.23 7.90 14.78
CA HIS A 107 0.90 6.69 14.02
C HIS A 107 0.34 5.60 14.94
N ARG A 108 0.89 5.46 16.15
CA ARG A 108 0.34 4.56 17.18
C ARG A 108 -1.10 4.92 17.54
N ASP A 109 -1.40 6.19 17.69
CA ASP A 109 -2.75 6.63 18.06
C ASP A 109 -3.76 6.40 16.92
N ALA A 110 -3.34 6.60 15.66
CA ALA A 110 -4.12 6.17 14.50
C ALA A 110 -4.36 4.65 14.50
N LEU A 111 -3.34 3.83 14.79
CA LEU A 111 -3.48 2.37 14.84
C LEU A 111 -4.46 1.89 15.92
N LYS A 112 -4.62 2.61 17.04
CA LYS A 112 -5.63 2.29 18.05
C LYS A 112 -7.05 2.54 17.55
N ARG A 113 -7.23 3.54 16.69
CA ARG A 113 -8.55 3.97 16.18
C ARG A 113 -8.92 3.33 14.83
N ARG A 114 -8.00 2.60 14.20
CA ARG A 114 -8.17 2.00 12.87
C ARG A 114 -9.46 1.20 12.69
N SER A 115 -10.00 0.56 13.73
CA SER A 115 -11.26 -0.19 13.64
C SER A 115 -12.47 0.69 13.33
N ALA A 116 -12.40 2.00 13.59
CA ALA A 116 -13.43 2.96 13.21
C ALA A 116 -13.48 3.17 11.69
N TRP A 117 -12.33 3.11 11.00
CA TRP A 117 -12.20 3.53 9.60
C TRP A 117 -11.98 2.37 8.63
N PHE A 118 -11.33 1.29 9.07
CA PHE A 118 -10.91 0.17 8.23
C PHE A 118 -11.84 -1.03 8.36
N GLN A 119 -12.01 -1.75 7.26
CA GLN A 119 -12.57 -3.09 7.28
C GLN A 119 -11.68 -4.01 8.13
N PRO A 120 -12.26 -4.90 8.96
CA PRO A 120 -11.49 -5.87 9.72
C PRO A 120 -10.62 -6.71 8.77
N PRO A 121 -9.27 -6.62 8.85
CA PRO A 121 -8.42 -7.25 7.86
C PRO A 121 -8.45 -8.77 8.01
N GLN A 122 -8.68 -9.47 6.89
CA GLN A 122 -8.50 -10.92 6.77
C GLN A 122 -7.15 -11.28 6.13
N TRP A 123 -6.29 -10.28 5.94
CA TRP A 123 -4.96 -10.30 5.31
C TRP A 123 -3.91 -9.67 6.24
N PRO A 124 -2.60 -9.85 5.97
CA PRO A 124 -1.55 -9.14 6.71
C PRO A 124 -1.63 -7.63 6.47
N GLY A 125 -1.54 -6.81 7.52
CA GLY A 125 -1.61 -5.35 7.38
C GLY A 125 -0.36 -4.70 6.74
N TYR A 126 0.74 -5.44 6.66
CA TYR A 126 2.02 -4.97 6.14
C TYR A 126 2.83 -6.09 5.47
N VAL A 127 3.70 -5.70 4.54
CA VAL A 127 4.76 -6.53 3.94
C VAL A 127 6.08 -5.80 4.10
N LEU A 128 7.11 -6.54 4.46
CA LEU A 128 8.48 -6.05 4.47
C LEU A 128 9.36 -6.96 3.63
N TRP A 129 10.30 -6.38 2.89
CA TRP A 129 11.33 -7.12 2.16
C TRP A 129 12.60 -6.29 1.99
N TRP A 130 13.72 -6.99 1.79
CA TRP A 130 15.01 -6.37 1.55
C TRP A 130 15.10 -5.82 0.12
N VAL A 131 15.66 -4.63 -0.01
CA VAL A 131 15.86 -3.94 -1.29
C VAL A 131 17.33 -3.55 -1.41
N PRO A 132 17.97 -3.85 -2.56
CA PRO A 132 19.30 -3.32 -2.87
C PRO A 132 19.36 -1.78 -2.81
N GLU A 133 20.55 -1.24 -2.61
CA GLU A 133 20.76 0.21 -2.36
C GLU A 133 20.46 1.10 -3.58
N ASP A 134 20.55 0.54 -4.77
CA ASP A 134 20.36 1.19 -6.07
C ASP A 134 19.01 0.90 -6.71
N VAL A 135 18.14 0.13 -6.03
CA VAL A 135 16.83 -0.28 -6.54
C VAL A 135 15.71 0.51 -5.88
N VAL A 136 14.83 1.12 -6.68
CA VAL A 136 13.54 1.63 -6.21
C VAL A 136 12.55 0.47 -6.19
N PRO A 137 11.93 0.15 -5.04
CA PRO A 137 10.96 -0.93 -4.97
C PRO A 137 9.72 -0.56 -5.78
N LEU A 138 9.18 -1.54 -6.50
CA LEU A 138 7.97 -1.36 -7.28
C LEU A 138 6.74 -1.77 -6.48
N GLY A 139 5.65 -1.02 -6.60
CA GLY A 139 4.36 -1.38 -5.97
C GLY A 139 3.89 -2.79 -6.34
N ARG A 140 4.11 -3.20 -7.59
CA ARG A 140 3.82 -4.57 -8.07
C ARG A 140 4.54 -5.66 -7.26
N THR A 141 5.81 -5.45 -6.90
CA THR A 141 6.58 -6.42 -6.10
C THR A 141 5.90 -6.67 -4.77
N ALA A 142 5.37 -5.62 -4.13
CA ALA A 142 4.67 -5.74 -2.86
C ALA A 142 3.36 -6.53 -2.99
N SER A 143 2.59 -6.27 -4.05
CA SER A 143 1.37 -7.04 -4.38
C SER A 143 1.69 -8.52 -4.64
N ASP A 144 2.80 -8.81 -5.33
CA ASP A 144 3.25 -10.18 -5.61
C ASP A 144 3.66 -10.92 -4.33
N VAL A 145 4.33 -10.26 -3.38
CA VAL A 145 4.63 -10.86 -2.07
C VAL A 145 3.34 -11.23 -1.32
N TRP A 146 2.27 -10.45 -1.45
CA TRP A 146 0.98 -10.85 -0.85
C TRP A 146 0.26 -11.97 -1.59
N LYS A 147 0.54 -12.22 -2.88
CA LYS A 147 -0.05 -13.35 -3.60
C LYS A 147 0.34 -14.69 -2.96
N SER A 148 1.55 -14.79 -2.41
CA SER A 148 2.03 -16.01 -1.75
C SER A 148 1.48 -16.21 -0.33
N TRP A 149 0.78 -15.23 0.24
CA TRP A 149 0.20 -15.36 1.57
C TRP A 149 -1.10 -16.20 1.54
N PRO A 150 -1.23 -17.25 2.39
CA PRO A 150 -2.47 -18.00 2.51
C PRO A 150 -3.54 -17.10 3.15
N MET A 151 -4.62 -16.85 2.42
CA MET A 151 -5.78 -16.16 2.98
C MET A 151 -6.34 -16.98 4.14
N ARG A 152 -6.68 -16.34 5.26
CA ARG A 152 -7.35 -17.02 6.38
C ARG A 152 -8.71 -17.55 5.89
N ASP A 153 -8.85 -18.85 5.72
CA ASP A 153 -10.16 -19.50 5.84
C ASP A 153 -10.46 -19.57 7.35
N ARG A 154 -11.61 -19.06 7.79
CA ARG A 154 -12.03 -19.12 9.21
C ARG A 154 -12.10 -20.55 9.75
N ARG A 155 -12.04 -21.58 8.88
CA ARG A 155 -12.06 -23.00 9.25
C ARG A 155 -10.70 -23.60 9.61
N HIS A 156 -9.57 -22.99 9.22
CA HIS A 156 -8.24 -23.53 9.55
C HIS A 156 -7.22 -22.41 9.80
N PRO A 157 -6.80 -22.16 11.06
CA PRO A 157 -5.78 -21.16 11.34
C PRO A 157 -4.41 -21.64 10.86
N VAL A 158 -3.86 -20.99 9.83
CA VAL A 158 -2.44 -21.13 9.48
C VAL A 158 -1.62 -20.28 10.46
N SER A 159 -0.72 -20.93 11.21
CA SER A 159 0.32 -20.29 12.00
C SER A 159 1.25 -19.50 11.09
N ALA A 160 1.67 -18.30 11.49
CA ALA A 160 2.68 -17.53 10.79
C ALA A 160 3.90 -18.42 10.48
N SER A 161 4.12 -18.74 9.21
CA SER A 161 5.28 -19.52 8.79
C SER A 161 6.53 -18.68 9.04
N ARG A 162 7.43 -19.19 9.89
CA ARG A 162 8.77 -18.64 10.10
C ARG A 162 9.73 -18.99 8.94
N ASP A 163 9.30 -19.83 8.00
CA ASP A 163 10.13 -20.35 6.90
C ASP A 163 9.70 -19.79 5.54
N ALA A 164 9.62 -18.47 5.43
CA ALA A 164 9.66 -17.80 4.14
C ALA A 164 11.10 -17.33 3.90
N THR A 165 12.00 -18.27 3.58
CA THR A 165 13.27 -17.95 2.91
C THR A 165 12.90 -17.36 1.54
N MET A 166 12.75 -16.03 1.50
CA MET A 166 12.46 -15.29 0.28
C MET A 166 13.67 -15.42 -0.66
N ASN A 167 13.56 -16.34 -1.62
CA ASN A 167 14.49 -16.37 -2.75
C ASN A 167 14.41 -15.03 -3.50
N PRO A 168 15.55 -14.41 -3.88
CA PRO A 168 15.53 -13.21 -4.69
C PRO A 168 14.86 -13.51 -6.02
N VAL A 169 13.72 -12.86 -6.29
CA VAL A 169 13.08 -12.89 -7.60
C VAL A 169 14.02 -12.15 -8.56
N ALA A 170 14.74 -12.90 -9.40
CA ALA A 170 15.52 -12.34 -10.49
C ALA A 170 14.60 -11.60 -11.47
N PRO A 171 15.01 -10.44 -12.03
CA PRO A 171 14.19 -9.72 -12.99
C PRO A 171 14.04 -10.54 -14.28
N SER A 172 12.82 -11.01 -14.56
CA SER A 172 12.50 -11.63 -15.85
C SER A 172 12.61 -10.59 -16.97
N SER A 173 13.29 -10.97 -18.04
CA SER A 173 13.61 -10.16 -19.21
C SER A 173 12.38 -9.52 -19.87
N ARG A 174 12.61 -8.30 -20.40
CA ARG A 174 11.67 -7.45 -21.12
C ARG A 174 10.89 -8.20 -22.20
N SER A 175 9.58 -8.00 -22.24
CA SER A 175 8.77 -8.13 -23.45
C SER A 175 8.06 -6.80 -23.72
N ARG A 176 8.15 -6.33 -24.97
CA ARG A 176 7.65 -5.04 -25.48
C ARG A 176 6.11 -4.93 -25.33
N PRO A 177 5.55 -3.72 -25.17
CA PRO A 177 4.10 -3.55 -25.17
C PRO A 177 3.54 -3.69 -26.59
N ARG A 178 2.52 -4.56 -26.75
CA ARG A 178 1.55 -4.44 -27.84
C ARG A 178 0.61 -3.30 -27.50
N THR A 179 0.53 -2.31 -28.38
CA THR A 179 -0.62 -1.41 -28.44
C THR A 179 -1.83 -2.23 -28.90
N ASP A 180 -2.99 -1.91 -28.34
CA ASP A 180 -4.30 -1.79 -29.01
C ASP A 180 -5.41 -2.15 -28.01
N GLY A 181 -6.42 -1.27 -27.91
CA GLY A 181 -7.67 -1.52 -27.19
C GLY A 181 -7.95 -0.50 -26.10
N GLY A 182 -8.65 0.58 -26.44
CA GLY A 182 -9.12 1.59 -25.51
C GLY A 182 -9.92 1.00 -24.35
N SER A 183 -9.63 1.45 -23.13
CA SER A 183 -10.46 1.21 -21.96
C SER A 183 -11.38 2.41 -21.70
N PRO A 184 -12.64 2.21 -21.27
CA PRO A 184 -13.61 3.28 -21.12
C PRO A 184 -13.30 4.12 -19.87
N GLY A 185 -13.33 5.44 -20.03
CA GLY A 185 -13.15 6.39 -18.93
C GLY A 185 -14.33 6.37 -17.96
N TRP A 186 -14.04 6.50 -16.67
CA TRP A 186 -15.00 6.45 -15.57
C TRP A 186 -15.41 7.85 -15.12
N TYR A 187 -16.30 8.51 -15.86
CA TYR A 187 -17.23 9.56 -15.35
C TYR A 187 -18.44 9.64 -16.30
N PRO A 188 -19.69 9.78 -15.80
CA PRO A 188 -20.83 10.08 -16.66
C PRO A 188 -20.70 11.49 -17.23
N ALA A 189 -20.88 11.61 -18.54
CA ALA A 189 -20.95 12.89 -19.23
C ALA A 189 -22.13 13.70 -18.69
N THR A 190 -21.87 14.90 -18.19
CA THR A 190 -22.90 15.89 -17.89
C THR A 190 -23.35 16.52 -19.21
N SER A 191 -24.60 16.29 -19.60
CA SER A 191 -25.26 16.96 -20.71
C SER A 191 -25.48 18.44 -20.40
N THR A 192 -25.08 19.32 -21.31
CA THR A 192 -25.86 20.51 -21.68
C THR A 192 -25.61 20.80 -23.14
#